data_AF-A0A9E0MR25-F1
#
_entry.id   AF-A0A9E0MR25-F1
#
_cell.length_a   1.000
_cell.length_b   1.000
_cell.length_c   1.000
_cell.angle_alpha   90.00
_cell.angle_beta   90.00
_cell.angle_gamma   90.00
#
_symmetry.space_group_name_H-M   'P 1'
#
loop_
_entity.id
_entity.type
_entity.pdbx_description
1 polymer ?
#
loop_
_entity_poly.entity_id
_entity_poly.type
_entity_poly.pdbx_seq_one_letter_code
_entity_poly.pdbx_strand_id
1 'polypeptide(L)'
;MARPTFLLPALPLLLSVPLVAQPVVRNPDSLRAVIMQADSAGPAVPAVEGRLMLAPLTGPAEARLLLHQAAALADSLDRPDLGATALRQLGERMARTGNYRAAYMELLRADSLERSNALREWTRLEHAAMARQGLLALEQDSVAKAGREEQRRMAQAIQNIQQRTDAWMYSALVAMALGVLLVVGLLYRVGKLQQKRRTDLEELRRELARLKRADTVRAMPADSGAAVGTEGEAGLPERSAEAVDDAMKPVASGMFVKDAPERLTTLREARLRGDNEKVLRVLATLKPQLLSVDAARYTPLIARLREPGAPANGARWNADLDLLEEAVHELWKHHGAQ
;
A
#
# COMPACT_ATOMS: atom_id res chain seq x y z
N MET A 1 7.41 -7.36 -29.62
CA MET A 1 6.79 -6.15 -29.03
C MET A 1 5.30 -6.18 -29.38
N ALA A 2 4.47 -6.66 -28.46
CA ALA A 2 3.02 -6.68 -28.61
C ALA A 2 2.43 -6.01 -27.37
N ARG A 3 1.62 -4.96 -27.58
CA ARG A 3 0.91 -4.25 -26.51
C ARG A 3 -0.29 -5.10 -26.07
N PRO A 4 -0.52 -5.34 -24.77
CA PRO A 4 -1.77 -5.91 -24.31
C PRO A 4 -2.83 -4.81 -24.22
N THR A 5 -3.89 -4.98 -25.00
CA THR A 5 -5.12 -4.20 -24.96
C THR A 5 -5.91 -4.61 -23.71
N PHE A 6 -5.99 -3.72 -22.71
CA PHE A 6 -6.86 -3.92 -21.56
C PHE A 6 -8.30 -3.55 -21.95
N LEU A 7 -9.14 -4.57 -22.13
CA LEU A 7 -10.60 -4.43 -22.19
C LEU A 7 -11.12 -4.35 -20.75
N LEU A 8 -11.60 -3.16 -20.36
CA LEU A 8 -12.41 -2.94 -19.17
C LEU A 8 -13.76 -3.68 -19.33
N PRO A 9 -14.19 -4.52 -18.38
CA PRO A 9 -15.56 -5.00 -18.36
C PRO A 9 -16.48 -3.85 -17.92
N ALA A 10 -17.38 -3.46 -18.82
CA ALA A 10 -18.50 -2.58 -18.52
C ALA A 10 -19.36 -3.22 -17.42
N LEU A 11 -19.42 -2.57 -16.25
CA LEU A 11 -20.44 -2.84 -15.24
C LEU A 11 -21.81 -2.52 -15.85
N PRO A 12 -22.77 -3.45 -15.89
CA PRO A 12 -24.15 -3.08 -16.09
C PRO A 12 -24.61 -2.38 -14.81
N LEU A 13 -24.81 -1.06 -14.91
CA LEU A 13 -25.69 -0.29 -14.03
C LEU A 13 -27.04 -1.02 -14.03
N LEU A 14 -27.27 -1.82 -13.00
CA LEU A 14 -28.58 -2.38 -12.69
C LEU A 14 -29.52 -1.20 -12.49
N LEU A 15 -30.38 -1.04 -13.49
CA LEU A 15 -31.60 -0.25 -13.50
C LEU A 15 -32.19 -0.19 -12.09
N SER A 16 -32.08 1.00 -11.51
CA SER A 16 -32.95 1.50 -10.47
C SER A 16 -34.38 1.29 -10.95
N VAL A 17 -35.04 0.24 -10.45
CA VAL A 17 -36.48 0.12 -10.54
C VAL A 17 -37.05 1.38 -9.89
N PRO A 18 -37.88 2.17 -10.58
CA PRO A 18 -38.46 3.35 -9.99
C PRO A 18 -39.25 2.91 -8.76
N LEU A 19 -38.84 3.47 -7.62
CA LEU A 19 -39.60 3.49 -6.38
C LEU A 19 -41.02 3.91 -6.75
N VAL A 20 -41.94 2.95 -6.85
CA VAL A 20 -43.37 3.24 -7.05
C VAL A 20 -43.75 4.09 -5.86
N ALA A 21 -43.99 5.37 -6.11
CA ALA A 21 -44.53 6.30 -5.14
C ALA A 21 -45.82 5.68 -4.60
N GLN A 22 -45.78 5.14 -3.39
CA GLN A 22 -46.98 4.65 -2.74
C GLN A 22 -47.92 5.86 -2.61
N PRO A 23 -49.10 5.86 -3.24
CA PRO A 23 -50.07 6.92 -2.98
C PRO A 23 -50.35 6.90 -1.49
N VAL A 24 -50.31 8.06 -0.86
CA VAL A 24 -50.73 8.24 0.54
C VAL A 24 -52.25 8.04 0.55
N VAL A 25 -52.67 6.78 0.55
CA VAL A 25 -54.05 6.34 0.50
C VAL A 25 -54.63 6.55 1.90
N ARG A 26 -55.26 7.70 2.12
CA ARG A 26 -55.94 8.04 3.39
C ARG A 26 -57.37 7.53 3.50
N ASN A 27 -57.94 7.00 2.41
CA ASN A 27 -59.32 6.52 2.45
C ASN A 27 -59.35 5.04 2.91
N PRO A 28 -60.10 4.70 3.97
CA PRO A 28 -60.21 3.32 4.46
C PRO A 28 -60.71 2.34 3.40
N ASP A 29 -61.58 2.76 2.48
CA ASP A 29 -62.13 1.87 1.44
C ASP A 29 -61.07 1.45 0.42
N SER A 30 -60.18 2.37 0.05
CA SER A 30 -59.04 2.05 -0.80
C SER A 30 -58.00 1.17 -0.11
N LEU A 31 -57.80 1.30 1.21
CA LEU A 31 -56.95 0.38 1.96
C LEU A 31 -57.55 -1.03 2.02
N ARG A 32 -58.88 -1.15 2.19
CA ARG A 32 -59.59 -2.45 2.10
C ARG A 32 -59.41 -3.09 0.73
N ALA A 33 -59.55 -2.31 -0.34
CA ALA A 33 -59.35 -2.80 -1.71
C ALA A 33 -57.91 -3.31 -1.94
N VAL A 34 -56.91 -2.56 -1.45
CA VAL A 34 -55.49 -2.98 -1.51
C VAL A 34 -55.27 -4.27 -0.72
N ILE A 35 -55.84 -4.40 0.48
CA ILE A 35 -55.74 -5.62 1.29
C ILE A 35 -56.38 -6.81 0.56
N MET A 36 -57.59 -6.65 0.00
CA MET A 36 -58.26 -7.71 -0.76
C MET A 36 -57.46 -8.14 -1.99
N GLN A 37 -56.90 -7.18 -2.73
CA GLN A 37 -56.06 -7.47 -3.87
C GLN A 37 -54.77 -8.19 -3.44
N ALA A 38 -54.14 -7.74 -2.37
CA ALA A 38 -52.94 -8.36 -1.83
C ALA A 38 -53.22 -9.79 -1.35
N ASP A 39 -54.31 -10.03 -0.61
CA ASP A 39 -54.70 -11.36 -0.13
C ASP A 39 -54.97 -12.35 -1.27
N SER A 40 -55.56 -11.87 -2.38
CA SER A 40 -55.83 -12.72 -3.56
C SER A 40 -54.58 -13.07 -4.37
N ALA A 41 -53.52 -12.27 -4.26
CA ALA A 41 -52.21 -12.56 -4.87
C ALA A 41 -51.32 -13.48 -3.99
N GLY A 42 -51.77 -13.84 -2.79
CA GLY A 42 -51.02 -14.62 -1.79
C GLY A 42 -50.58 -13.79 -0.59
N PRO A 43 -49.87 -14.37 0.39
CA PRO A 43 -49.37 -13.61 1.52
C PRO A 43 -48.34 -12.60 1.01
N ALA A 44 -48.69 -11.32 1.08
CA ALA A 44 -47.86 -10.23 0.58
C ALA A 44 -47.61 -9.24 1.69
N VAL A 45 -46.38 -8.71 1.77
CA VAL A 45 -46.01 -7.63 2.71
C VAL A 45 -47.00 -6.44 2.66
N PRO A 46 -47.48 -5.99 1.48
CA PRO A 46 -48.52 -4.96 1.40
C PRO A 46 -49.84 -5.30 2.11
N ALA A 47 -50.18 -6.58 2.24
CA ALA A 47 -51.39 -7.02 2.94
C ALA A 47 -51.26 -6.82 4.47
N VAL A 48 -50.05 -7.00 5.01
CA VAL A 48 -49.75 -6.75 6.43
C VAL A 48 -49.70 -5.26 6.70
N GLU A 49 -48.96 -4.51 5.87
CA GLU A 49 -48.84 -3.05 5.98
C GLU A 49 -50.20 -2.36 5.84
N GLY A 50 -51.02 -2.79 4.88
CA GLY A 50 -52.38 -2.29 4.70
C GLY A 50 -53.24 -2.50 5.94
N ARG A 51 -53.16 -3.67 6.60
CA ARG A 51 -53.88 -3.95 7.86
C ARG A 51 -53.39 -3.09 9.02
N LEU A 52 -52.08 -2.89 9.13
CA LEU A 52 -51.47 -1.99 10.12
C LEU A 52 -51.93 -0.53 9.92
N MET A 53 -52.05 -0.09 8.67
CA MET A 53 -52.51 1.26 8.32
C MET A 53 -54.03 1.43 8.46
N LEU A 54 -54.82 0.37 8.23
CA LEU A 54 -56.27 0.39 8.34
C LEU A 54 -56.76 0.30 9.81
N ALA A 55 -56.02 -0.40 10.68
CA ALA A 55 -56.34 -0.53 12.09
C ALA A 55 -56.59 0.82 12.83
N PRO A 56 -55.77 1.89 12.68
CA PRO A 56 -56.05 3.21 13.26
C PRO A 56 -57.34 3.86 12.76
N LEU A 57 -57.80 3.52 11.57
CA LEU A 57 -58.94 4.17 10.89
C LEU A 57 -60.27 3.44 11.12
N THR A 58 -60.27 2.29 11.80
CA THR A 58 -61.45 1.43 11.99
C THR A 58 -61.88 1.37 13.45
N GLY A 59 -63.09 0.82 13.68
CA GLY A 59 -63.65 0.66 15.03
C GLY A 59 -62.81 -0.29 15.91
N PRO A 60 -62.97 -0.25 17.25
CA PRO A 60 -62.10 -0.96 18.19
C PRO A 60 -62.17 -2.50 18.08
N ALA A 61 -63.28 -3.07 17.62
CA ALA A 61 -63.40 -4.50 17.37
C ALA A 61 -62.68 -4.92 16.08
N GLU A 62 -62.91 -4.19 15.00
CA GLU A 62 -62.30 -4.44 13.69
C GLU A 62 -60.79 -4.21 13.72
N ALA A 63 -60.32 -3.14 14.36
CA ALA A 63 -58.91 -2.86 14.52
C ALA A 63 -58.16 -3.99 15.23
N ARG A 64 -58.75 -4.62 16.27
CA ARG A 64 -58.14 -5.77 16.94
C ARG A 64 -58.01 -6.97 16.02
N LEU A 65 -59.05 -7.27 15.24
CA LEU A 65 -59.03 -8.35 14.25
C LEU A 65 -57.95 -8.12 13.19
N LEU A 66 -57.88 -6.91 12.64
CA LEU A 66 -56.89 -6.52 11.63
C LEU A 66 -55.46 -6.67 12.16
N LEU A 67 -55.20 -6.25 13.41
CA LEU A 67 -53.87 -6.36 14.03
C LEU A 67 -53.48 -7.81 14.34
N HIS A 68 -54.41 -8.64 14.81
CA HIS A 68 -54.15 -10.08 14.98
C HIS A 68 -53.84 -10.77 13.65
N GLN A 69 -54.61 -10.47 12.60
CA GLN A 69 -54.35 -10.99 11.26
C GLN A 69 -53.01 -10.50 10.71
N ALA A 70 -52.67 -9.23 10.92
CA ALA A 70 -51.37 -8.68 10.53
C ALA A 70 -50.22 -9.40 11.23
N ALA A 71 -50.31 -9.66 12.54
CA ALA A 71 -49.29 -10.40 13.28
C ALA A 71 -49.13 -11.84 12.77
N ALA A 72 -50.23 -12.56 12.55
CA ALA A 72 -50.20 -13.93 12.04
C ALA A 72 -49.64 -14.03 10.61
N LEU A 73 -50.02 -13.08 9.75
CA LEU A 73 -49.47 -13.00 8.38
C LEU A 73 -47.99 -12.64 8.40
N ALA A 74 -47.57 -11.71 9.27
CA ALA A 74 -46.17 -11.34 9.42
C ALA A 74 -45.29 -12.52 9.86
N ASP A 75 -45.80 -13.39 10.75
CA ASP A 75 -45.14 -14.63 11.15
C ASP A 75 -44.98 -15.59 9.96
N SER A 76 -46.05 -15.78 9.16
CA SER A 76 -45.99 -16.63 7.95
C SER A 76 -45.03 -16.10 6.87
N LEU A 77 -44.75 -14.80 6.88
CA LEU A 77 -43.85 -14.13 5.94
C LEU A 77 -42.40 -14.05 6.45
N ASP A 78 -42.10 -14.59 7.63
CA ASP A 78 -40.84 -14.39 8.35
C ASP A 78 -40.45 -12.89 8.43
N ARG A 79 -41.44 -12.05 8.74
CA ARG A 79 -41.30 -10.59 8.94
C ARG A 79 -41.55 -10.23 10.40
N PRO A 80 -40.61 -10.56 11.31
CA PRO A 80 -40.76 -10.32 12.75
C PRO A 80 -40.87 -8.82 13.10
N ASP A 81 -40.34 -7.94 12.26
CA ASP A 81 -40.44 -6.48 12.35
C ASP A 81 -41.89 -6.00 12.25
N LEU A 82 -42.61 -6.48 11.24
CA LEU A 82 -44.03 -6.17 11.03
C LEU A 82 -44.90 -6.84 12.10
N GLY A 83 -44.56 -8.05 12.50
CA GLY A 83 -45.24 -8.80 13.56
C GLY A 83 -45.15 -8.09 14.91
N ALA A 84 -43.96 -7.66 15.31
CA ALA A 84 -43.76 -6.88 16.54
C ALA A 84 -44.53 -5.57 16.52
N THR A 85 -44.56 -4.87 15.38
CA THR A 85 -45.32 -3.63 15.22
C THR A 85 -46.82 -3.85 15.39
N ALA A 86 -47.37 -4.92 14.80
CA ALA A 86 -48.78 -5.29 14.95
C ALA A 86 -49.14 -5.59 16.42
N LEU A 87 -48.31 -6.38 17.11
CA LEU A 87 -48.50 -6.75 18.51
C LEU A 87 -48.38 -5.54 19.46
N ARG A 88 -47.47 -4.60 19.17
CA ARG A 88 -47.35 -3.35 19.92
C ARG A 88 -48.63 -2.51 19.82
N GLN A 89 -49.12 -2.27 18.61
CA GLN A 89 -50.37 -1.52 18.40
C GLN A 89 -51.57 -2.22 19.06
N LEU A 90 -51.60 -3.56 19.03
CA LEU A 90 -52.63 -4.36 19.67
C LEU A 90 -52.58 -4.20 21.20
N GLY A 91 -51.39 -4.31 21.79
CA GLY A 91 -51.15 -4.12 23.23
C GLY A 91 -51.55 -2.72 23.70
N GLU A 92 -51.13 -1.67 22.99
CA GLU A 92 -51.49 -0.28 23.28
C GLU A 92 -53.01 -0.07 23.25
N ARG A 93 -53.71 -0.67 22.28
CA ARG A 93 -55.18 -0.59 22.21
C ARG A 93 -55.85 -1.32 23.36
N MET A 94 -55.37 -2.50 23.73
CA MET A 94 -55.90 -3.24 24.87
C MET A 94 -55.72 -2.47 26.19
N ALA A 95 -54.58 -1.80 26.35
CA ALA A 95 -54.34 -0.92 27.50
C ALA A 95 -55.34 0.25 27.54
N ARG A 96 -55.65 0.87 26.41
CA ARG A 96 -56.67 1.94 26.32
C ARG A 96 -58.07 1.46 26.67
N THR A 97 -58.40 0.19 26.41
CA THR A 97 -59.68 -0.43 26.81
C THR A 97 -59.71 -0.92 28.26
N GLY A 98 -58.64 -0.73 29.03
CA GLY A 98 -58.55 -1.17 30.44
C GLY A 98 -58.15 -2.64 30.64
N ASN A 99 -57.85 -3.38 29.57
CA ASN A 99 -57.39 -4.77 29.65
C ASN A 99 -55.86 -4.84 29.74
N TYR A 100 -55.31 -4.40 30.88
CA TYR A 100 -53.86 -4.27 31.08
C TYR A 100 -53.13 -5.62 31.05
N ARG A 101 -53.75 -6.71 31.52
CA ARG A 101 -53.14 -8.04 31.52
C ARG A 101 -52.89 -8.54 30.10
N ALA A 102 -53.90 -8.43 29.23
CA ALA A 102 -53.74 -8.82 27.83
C ALA A 102 -52.77 -7.89 27.10
N ALA A 103 -52.83 -6.58 27.37
CA ALA A 103 -51.90 -5.60 26.82
C ALA A 103 -50.43 -5.93 27.14
N TYR A 104 -50.14 -6.26 28.40
CA TYR A 104 -48.80 -6.64 28.83
C TYR A 104 -48.26 -7.86 28.09
N MET A 105 -49.08 -8.91 27.91
CA MET A 105 -48.68 -10.13 27.22
C MET A 105 -48.32 -9.88 25.76
N GLU A 106 -49.09 -9.06 25.03
CA GLU A 106 -48.77 -8.76 23.63
C GLU A 106 -47.56 -7.84 23.49
N LEU A 107 -47.37 -6.89 24.40
CA LEU A 107 -46.16 -6.05 24.42
C LEU A 107 -44.91 -6.88 24.71
N LEU A 108 -44.99 -7.86 25.62
CA LEU A 108 -43.89 -8.78 25.90
C LEU A 108 -43.56 -9.64 24.67
N ARG A 109 -44.57 -10.12 23.95
CA ARG A 109 -44.38 -10.85 22.68
C ARG A 109 -43.72 -9.97 21.62
N ALA A 110 -44.16 -8.71 21.48
CA ALA A 110 -43.54 -7.76 20.56
C ALA A 110 -42.05 -7.55 20.86
N ASP A 111 -41.69 -7.30 22.13
CA ASP A 111 -40.29 -7.16 22.57
C ASP A 111 -39.48 -8.44 22.33
N SER A 112 -40.06 -9.62 22.59
CA SER A 112 -39.37 -10.88 22.32
C SER A 112 -39.07 -11.09 20.84
N LEU A 113 -39.98 -10.69 19.94
CA LEU A 113 -39.79 -10.77 18.50
C LEU A 113 -38.71 -9.79 18.04
N GLU A 114 -38.72 -8.55 18.53
CA GLU A 114 -37.70 -7.55 18.18
C GLU A 114 -36.30 -7.98 18.61
N ARG A 115 -36.15 -8.52 19.83
CA ARG A 115 -34.87 -9.07 20.29
C ARG A 115 -34.42 -10.24 19.42
N SER A 116 -35.33 -11.14 19.08
CA SER A 116 -35.00 -12.27 18.20
C SER A 116 -34.57 -11.81 16.80
N ASN A 117 -35.19 -10.75 16.28
CA ASN A 117 -34.84 -10.20 14.97
C ASN A 117 -33.49 -9.47 15.03
N ALA A 118 -33.26 -8.65 16.06
CA ALA A 118 -31.99 -7.97 16.26
C ALA A 118 -30.81 -8.95 16.36
N LEU A 119 -31.00 -10.07 17.07
CA LEU A 119 -30.01 -11.16 17.12
C LEU A 119 -29.78 -11.77 15.72
N ARG A 120 -30.83 -12.08 14.97
CA ARG A 120 -30.72 -12.62 13.60
C ARG A 120 -29.99 -11.66 12.66
N GLU A 121 -30.30 -10.37 12.71
CA GLU A 121 -29.63 -9.34 11.92
C GLU A 121 -28.16 -9.21 12.30
N TRP A 122 -27.86 -9.21 13.59
CA TRP A 122 -26.48 -9.18 14.08
C TRP A 122 -25.67 -10.39 13.60
N THR A 123 -26.24 -11.59 13.70
CA THR A 123 -25.63 -12.81 13.17
C THR A 123 -25.41 -12.72 11.66
N ARG A 124 -26.39 -12.21 10.89
CA ARG A 124 -26.22 -12.00 9.43
C ARG A 124 -25.08 -11.04 9.11
N LEU A 125 -24.97 -9.94 9.85
CA LEU A 125 -23.89 -8.95 9.68
C LEU A 125 -22.53 -9.55 10.03
N GLU A 126 -22.45 -10.36 11.09
CA GLU A 126 -21.23 -11.07 11.48
C GLU A 126 -20.79 -12.05 10.39
N HIS A 127 -21.70 -12.85 9.85
CA HIS A 127 -21.39 -13.77 8.74
C HIS A 127 -20.93 -13.01 7.49
N ALA A 128 -21.56 -11.89 7.17
CA ALA A 128 -21.13 -11.04 6.05
C ALA A 128 -19.73 -10.45 6.28
N ALA A 129 -19.42 -10.03 7.52
CA ALA A 129 -18.10 -9.52 7.88
C ALA A 129 -17.02 -10.63 7.79
N MET A 130 -17.31 -11.83 8.31
CA MET A 130 -16.41 -12.98 8.20
C MET A 130 -16.17 -13.39 6.75
N ALA A 131 -17.22 -13.43 5.92
CA ALA A 131 -17.10 -13.73 4.49
C ALA A 131 -16.20 -12.70 3.78
N ARG A 132 -16.37 -11.40 4.10
CA ARG A 132 -15.54 -10.33 3.55
C ARG A 132 -14.07 -10.44 3.97
N GLN A 133 -13.81 -10.77 5.23
CA GLN A 133 -12.45 -11.02 5.71
C GLN A 133 -11.81 -12.23 5.02
N GLY A 134 -12.58 -13.30 4.78
CA GLY A 134 -12.13 -14.46 4.02
C GLY A 134 -11.70 -14.12 2.59
N LEU A 135 -12.46 -13.26 1.91
CA LEU A 135 -12.09 -12.79 0.56
C LEU A 135 -10.78 -11.98 0.57
N LEU A 136 -10.60 -11.08 1.53
CA LEU A 136 -9.36 -10.30 1.66
C LEU A 136 -8.14 -11.19 1.96
N ALA A 137 -8.31 -12.24 2.77
CA ALA A 137 -7.25 -13.20 3.03
C ALA A 137 -6.85 -13.97 1.76
N LEU A 138 -7.83 -14.36 0.94
CA LEU A 138 -7.56 -15.02 -0.35
C LEU A 138 -6.84 -14.10 -1.34
N GLU A 139 -7.19 -12.81 -1.38
CA GLU A 139 -6.48 -11.82 -2.20
C GLU A 139 -5.02 -11.66 -1.75
N GLN A 140 -4.77 -11.56 -0.43
CA GLN A 140 -3.42 -11.48 0.13
C GLN A 140 -2.60 -12.72 -0.18
N ASP A 141 -3.18 -13.92 -0.04
CA ASP A 141 -2.53 -15.17 -0.38
C ASP A 141 -2.19 -15.28 -1.87
N SER A 142 -3.07 -14.77 -2.74
CA SER A 142 -2.82 -14.69 -4.18
C SER A 142 -1.63 -13.79 -4.51
N VAL A 143 -1.59 -12.60 -3.92
CA VAL A 143 -0.46 -11.66 -4.08
C VAL A 143 0.83 -12.26 -3.53
N ALA A 144 0.78 -12.91 -2.37
CA ALA A 144 1.95 -13.56 -1.79
C ALA A 144 2.45 -14.75 -2.62
N LYS A 145 1.55 -15.48 -3.30
CA LYS A 145 1.93 -16.54 -4.25
C LYS A 145 2.56 -15.94 -5.52
N ALA A 146 1.95 -14.91 -6.11
CA ALA A 146 2.48 -14.22 -7.28
C ALA A 146 3.89 -13.67 -7.01
N GLY A 147 4.10 -13.02 -5.86
CA GLY A 147 5.42 -12.51 -5.46
C GLY A 147 6.47 -13.62 -5.30
N ARG A 148 6.11 -14.77 -4.73
CA ARG A 148 7.00 -15.93 -4.61
C ARG A 148 7.35 -16.53 -5.98
N GLU A 149 6.41 -16.57 -6.91
CA GLU A 149 6.68 -17.03 -8.28
C GLU A 149 7.63 -16.08 -9.02
N GLU A 150 7.45 -14.77 -8.86
CA GLU A 150 8.36 -13.77 -9.44
C GLU A 150 9.77 -13.87 -8.86
N GLN A 151 9.91 -14.02 -7.55
CA GLN A 151 11.20 -14.25 -6.90
C GLN A 151 11.89 -15.52 -7.43
N ARG A 152 11.14 -16.62 -7.63
CA ARG A 152 11.69 -17.84 -8.23
C ARG A 152 12.16 -17.61 -9.65
N ARG A 153 11.41 -16.86 -10.46
CA ARG A 153 11.82 -16.50 -11.84
C ARG A 153 13.08 -15.64 -11.85
N MET A 154 13.19 -14.66 -10.95
CA MET A 154 14.39 -13.82 -10.83
C MET A 154 15.61 -14.65 -10.39
N ALA A 155 15.45 -15.55 -9.41
CA ALA A 155 16.53 -16.43 -8.97
C ALA A 155 17.01 -17.34 -10.11
N GLN A 156 16.10 -17.91 -10.90
CA GLN A 156 16.44 -18.69 -12.10
C GLN A 156 17.15 -17.83 -13.16
N ALA A 157 16.71 -16.59 -13.38
CA ALA A 157 17.36 -15.68 -14.32
C ALA A 157 18.81 -15.36 -13.90
N ILE A 158 19.05 -15.13 -12.61
CA ILE A 158 20.39 -14.90 -12.06
C ILE A 158 21.27 -16.14 -12.25
N GLN A 159 20.75 -17.33 -11.96
CA GLN A 159 21.49 -18.59 -12.18
C GLN A 159 21.84 -18.79 -13.66
N ASN A 160 20.91 -18.50 -14.57
CA ASN A 160 21.16 -18.60 -16.01
C ASN A 160 22.23 -17.60 -16.48
N ILE A 161 22.26 -16.39 -15.90
CA ILE A 161 23.30 -15.41 -16.18
C ILE A 161 24.65 -15.89 -15.64
N GLN A 162 24.70 -16.40 -14.41
CA GLN A 162 25.92 -16.94 -13.81
C GLN A 162 26.49 -18.09 -14.63
N GLN A 163 25.67 -19.07 -15.04
CA GLN A 163 26.11 -20.19 -15.88
C GLN A 163 26.69 -19.74 -17.22
N ARG A 164 26.10 -18.70 -17.84
CA ARG A 164 26.65 -18.13 -19.08
C ARG A 164 28.01 -17.48 -18.82
N THR A 165 28.13 -16.69 -17.74
CA THR A 165 29.40 -16.05 -17.38
C THR A 165 30.49 -17.08 -17.09
N ASP A 166 30.17 -18.17 -16.41
CA ASP A 166 31.10 -19.26 -16.14
C ASP A 166 31.59 -19.91 -17.44
N ALA A 167 30.70 -20.16 -18.40
CA ALA A 167 31.09 -20.72 -19.70
C ALA A 167 32.05 -19.80 -20.47
N TRP A 168 31.84 -18.48 -20.42
CA TRP A 168 32.75 -17.50 -21.02
C TRP A 168 34.10 -17.42 -20.28
N MET A 169 34.10 -17.60 -18.97
CA MET A 169 35.34 -17.64 -18.17
C MET A 169 36.19 -18.87 -18.55
N TYR A 170 35.57 -20.05 -18.69
CA TYR A 170 36.29 -21.25 -19.12
C TYR A 170 36.83 -21.12 -20.55
N SER A 171 36.07 -20.55 -21.48
CA SER A 171 36.55 -20.34 -22.85
C SER A 171 37.72 -19.36 -22.90
N ALA A 172 37.68 -18.29 -22.10
CA ALA A 172 38.78 -17.34 -21.96
C ALA A 172 40.04 -17.99 -21.36
N LEU A 173 39.90 -18.82 -20.33
CA LEU A 173 41.01 -19.59 -19.74
C LEU A 173 41.66 -20.54 -20.74
N VAL A 174 40.86 -21.28 -21.51
CA VAL A 174 41.36 -22.19 -22.56
C VAL A 174 42.09 -21.40 -23.65
N ALA A 175 41.53 -20.27 -24.10
CA ALA A 175 42.18 -19.41 -25.09
C ALA A 175 43.52 -18.83 -24.59
N MET A 176 43.58 -18.40 -23.33
CA MET A 176 44.80 -17.91 -22.70
C MET A 176 45.87 -19.00 -22.63
N ALA A 177 45.50 -20.21 -22.20
CA ALA A 177 46.42 -21.35 -22.13
C ALA A 177 46.98 -21.70 -23.52
N LEU A 178 46.13 -21.70 -24.56
CA LEU A 178 46.54 -21.92 -25.95
C LEU A 178 47.50 -20.83 -26.45
N GLY A 179 47.23 -19.57 -26.11
CA GLY A 179 48.11 -18.44 -26.42
C GLY A 179 49.49 -18.59 -25.80
N VAL A 180 49.56 -18.96 -24.51
CA VAL A 180 50.83 -19.23 -23.82
C VAL A 180 51.59 -20.38 -24.50
N LEU A 181 50.90 -21.47 -24.84
CA LEU A 181 51.50 -22.63 -25.52
C LEU A 181 52.08 -22.24 -26.90
N LEU A 182 51.40 -21.37 -27.63
CA LEU A 182 51.84 -20.85 -28.92
C LEU A 182 53.09 -19.96 -28.77
N VAL A 183 53.13 -19.07 -27.77
CA VAL A 183 54.30 -18.24 -27.46
C VAL A 183 55.51 -19.12 -27.09
N VAL A 184 55.32 -20.13 -26.24
CA VAL A 184 56.37 -21.09 -25.88
C VAL A 184 56.88 -21.84 -27.13
N GLY A 185 55.98 -22.29 -28.00
CA GLY A 185 56.34 -22.94 -29.27
C GLY A 185 57.11 -22.01 -30.21
N LEU A 186 56.74 -20.73 -30.28
CA LEU A 186 57.42 -19.74 -31.10
C LEU A 186 58.81 -19.40 -30.55
N LEU A 187 58.95 -19.22 -29.23
CA LEU A 187 60.23 -19.03 -28.56
C LEU A 187 61.17 -20.23 -28.77
N TYR A 188 60.64 -21.46 -28.69
CA TYR A 188 61.40 -22.66 -29.00
C TYR A 188 61.89 -22.69 -30.45
N ARG A 189 61.03 -22.33 -31.41
CA ARG A 189 61.38 -22.28 -32.84
C ARG A 189 62.42 -21.19 -33.14
N VAL A 190 62.25 -20.00 -32.56
CA VAL A 190 63.21 -18.89 -32.67
C VAL A 190 64.53 -19.26 -32.02
N GLY A 191 64.52 -19.89 -30.84
CA GLY A 191 65.72 -20.40 -30.17
C GLY A 191 66.49 -21.39 -31.05
N LYS A 192 65.79 -22.33 -31.69
CA LYS A 192 66.39 -23.29 -32.63
C LYS A 192 66.96 -22.61 -33.88
N LEU A 193 66.25 -21.61 -34.43
CA LEU A 193 66.74 -20.80 -35.55
C LEU A 193 67.95 -19.95 -35.17
N GLN A 194 67.96 -19.39 -33.96
CA GLN A 194 69.10 -18.64 -33.45
C GLN A 194 70.30 -19.55 -33.17
N GLN A 195 70.09 -20.77 -32.68
CA GLN A 195 71.16 -21.76 -32.56
C GLN A 195 71.77 -22.07 -33.93
N LYS A 196 70.95 -22.30 -34.97
CA LYS A 196 71.44 -22.45 -36.35
C LYS A 196 72.19 -21.21 -36.83
N ARG A 197 71.63 -20.01 -36.63
CA ARG A 197 72.34 -18.77 -36.99
C ARG A 197 73.63 -18.59 -36.20
N ARG A 198 73.73 -19.05 -34.95
CA ARG A 198 74.97 -19.01 -34.18
C ARG A 198 76.00 -19.97 -34.75
N THR A 199 75.61 -21.19 -35.16
CA THR A 199 76.51 -22.10 -35.86
C THR A 199 76.96 -21.53 -37.20
N ASP A 200 76.04 -20.93 -37.97
CA ASP A 200 76.34 -20.31 -39.26
C ASP A 200 77.21 -19.05 -39.07
N LEU A 201 76.98 -18.27 -38.02
CA LEU A 201 77.81 -17.10 -37.68
C LEU A 201 79.18 -17.51 -37.14
N GLU A 202 79.31 -18.64 -36.45
CA GLU A 202 80.61 -19.18 -36.05
C GLU A 202 81.39 -19.66 -37.27
N GLU A 203 80.71 -20.27 -38.24
CA GLU A 203 81.29 -20.65 -39.54
C GLU A 203 81.70 -19.42 -40.35
N LEU A 204 80.81 -18.45 -40.52
CA LEU A 204 81.10 -17.17 -41.17
C LEU A 204 82.15 -16.34 -40.41
N ARG A 205 82.27 -16.47 -39.08
CA ARG A 205 83.36 -15.85 -38.31
C ARG A 205 84.68 -16.57 -38.54
N ARG A 206 84.69 -17.88 -38.80
CA ARG A 206 85.90 -18.59 -39.24
C ARG A 206 86.30 -18.15 -40.64
N GLU A 207 85.34 -17.93 -41.54
CA GLU A 207 85.57 -17.39 -42.89
C GLU A 207 86.00 -15.91 -42.87
N LEU A 208 85.37 -15.09 -42.04
CA LEU A 208 85.78 -13.72 -41.80
C LEU A 208 87.11 -13.65 -41.05
N ALA A 209 87.47 -14.57 -40.15
CA ALA A 209 88.81 -14.61 -39.56
C ALA A 209 89.89 -14.98 -40.62
N ARG A 210 89.52 -15.71 -41.67
CA ARG A 210 90.36 -15.91 -42.86
C ARG A 210 90.52 -14.62 -43.67
N LEU A 211 89.44 -13.86 -43.87
CA LEU A 211 89.46 -12.61 -44.67
C LEU A 211 89.95 -11.38 -43.90
N LYS A 212 89.83 -11.36 -42.57
CA LYS A 212 90.23 -10.25 -41.68
C LYS A 212 91.70 -10.31 -41.26
N ARG A 213 92.48 -11.28 -41.78
CA ARG A 213 93.94 -11.16 -41.87
C ARG A 213 94.40 -10.23 -43.00
N ALA A 214 93.49 -9.78 -43.88
CA ALA A 214 93.84 -8.96 -45.04
C ALA A 214 93.52 -7.47 -44.91
N ASP A 215 92.70 -7.03 -43.94
CA ASP A 215 92.44 -5.59 -43.82
C ASP A 215 92.00 -5.17 -42.41
N THR A 216 92.89 -4.43 -41.76
CA THR A 216 92.62 -3.61 -40.58
C THR A 216 93.00 -2.18 -40.94
N VAL A 217 92.08 -1.21 -40.80
CA VAL A 217 92.33 0.13 -40.21
C VAL A 217 91.03 0.99 -40.22
N ARG A 218 90.80 1.66 -39.07
CA ARG A 218 90.07 2.93 -38.78
C ARG A 218 88.55 3.02 -38.46
N ALA A 219 88.29 3.06 -37.15
CA ALA A 219 87.62 4.06 -36.28
C ALA A 219 86.53 5.07 -36.78
N MET A 220 85.33 4.99 -36.16
CA MET A 220 84.53 5.93 -35.29
C MET A 220 84.43 7.46 -35.63
N PRO A 221 83.46 8.27 -35.09
CA PRO A 221 82.32 8.02 -34.16
C PRO A 221 80.99 8.84 -34.39
N ALA A 222 80.00 8.64 -33.48
CA ALA A 222 78.90 9.53 -32.98
C ALA A 222 77.80 10.05 -33.97
N ASP A 223 76.52 10.27 -33.61
CA ASP A 223 75.94 10.86 -32.39
C ASP A 223 74.40 10.61 -32.26
N SER A 224 73.91 10.70 -31.02
CA SER A 224 72.60 11.01 -30.39
C SER A 224 71.27 11.06 -31.20
N GLY A 225 70.08 10.75 -30.64
CA GLY A 225 69.70 10.62 -29.23
C GLY A 225 68.24 10.22 -28.95
N ALA A 226 67.99 10.06 -27.63
CA ALA A 226 66.77 10.12 -26.79
C ALA A 226 65.42 9.55 -27.30
N ALA A 227 64.73 8.60 -26.63
CA ALA A 227 64.16 8.60 -25.26
C ALA A 227 63.18 9.78 -25.06
N VAL A 228 61.99 9.75 -24.46
CA VAL A 228 61.12 8.83 -23.70
C VAL A 228 59.77 9.58 -23.59
N GLY A 229 58.65 8.89 -23.34
CA GLY A 229 57.40 9.57 -22.99
C GLY A 229 56.19 8.66 -22.84
N THR A 230 56.20 7.83 -21.79
CA THR A 230 55.11 7.00 -21.28
C THR A 230 54.14 7.82 -20.42
N GLU A 231 52.84 7.45 -20.48
CA GLU A 231 51.82 7.42 -19.39
C GLU A 231 51.50 8.72 -18.63
N GLY A 232 50.29 9.03 -18.15
CA GLY A 232 49.06 8.30 -17.89
C GLY A 232 48.22 9.15 -16.91
N GLU A 233 46.93 8.80 -16.76
CA GLU A 233 46.01 9.10 -15.65
C GLU A 233 45.63 10.57 -15.36
N ALA A 234 44.37 10.96 -15.54
CA ALA A 234 43.18 10.67 -14.71
C ALA A 234 43.14 11.47 -13.39
N GLY A 235 42.22 12.43 -13.33
CA GLY A 235 41.83 13.16 -12.13
C GLY A 235 40.49 13.84 -12.36
N LEU A 236 39.45 13.34 -11.70
CA LEU A 236 38.05 13.77 -11.77
C LEU A 236 37.85 15.24 -11.32
N PRO A 237 36.80 15.94 -11.82
CA PRO A 237 36.27 17.10 -11.11
C PRO A 237 35.37 16.66 -9.96
N GLU A 238 35.73 17.13 -8.76
CA GLU A 238 34.91 17.10 -7.55
C GLU A 238 33.69 18.02 -7.78
N ARG A 239 32.49 17.43 -7.91
CA ARG A 239 31.22 18.17 -7.91
C ARG A 239 30.79 18.38 -6.47
N SER A 240 30.98 19.59 -5.96
CA SER A 240 30.28 20.08 -4.78
C SER A 240 28.77 20.07 -5.03
N ALA A 241 28.06 19.34 -4.18
CA ALA A 241 26.62 19.23 -4.14
C ALA A 241 26.03 20.47 -3.47
N GLU A 242 25.50 21.40 -4.24
CA GLU A 242 24.62 22.45 -3.73
C GLU A 242 23.72 22.93 -4.88
N ALA A 243 22.53 22.33 -4.96
CA ALA A 243 21.32 22.81 -5.66
C ALA A 243 20.39 21.64 -6.01
N VAL A 244 19.90 20.91 -5.00
CA VAL A 244 18.70 20.10 -5.15
C VAL A 244 17.91 20.21 -3.85
N ASP A 245 17.17 21.31 -3.65
CA ASP A 245 16.13 21.32 -2.62
C ASP A 245 14.97 22.30 -2.87
N ASP A 246 14.74 22.69 -4.12
CA ASP A 246 13.54 23.46 -4.50
C ASP A 246 12.47 22.61 -5.20
N ALA A 247 12.85 21.43 -5.71
CA ALA A 247 11.93 20.56 -6.45
C ALA A 247 11.10 19.62 -5.55
N MET A 248 11.52 19.37 -4.29
CA MET A 248 10.82 18.49 -3.35
C MET A 248 9.82 19.22 -2.43
N LYS A 249 9.86 20.55 -2.38
CA LYS A 249 8.95 21.39 -1.58
C LYS A 249 7.45 21.12 -1.82
N PRO A 250 6.94 20.88 -3.04
CA PRO A 250 5.51 20.61 -3.25
C PRO A 250 5.07 19.20 -2.84
N VAL A 251 5.99 18.22 -2.83
CA VAL A 251 5.68 16.83 -2.44
C VAL A 251 5.79 16.67 -0.92
N ALA A 252 6.79 17.31 -0.30
CA ALA A 252 6.95 17.36 1.14
C ALA A 252 5.80 18.12 1.83
N SER A 253 5.32 19.22 1.23
CA SER A 253 4.16 19.95 1.74
C SER A 253 2.85 19.13 1.64
N GLY A 254 2.66 18.37 0.55
CA GLY A 254 1.49 17.49 0.39
C GLY A 254 1.42 16.35 1.41
N MET A 255 2.55 15.70 1.71
CA MET A 255 2.61 14.68 2.77
C MET A 255 2.44 15.29 4.17
N PHE A 256 2.99 16.49 4.40
CA PHE A 256 2.83 17.20 5.65
C PHE A 256 1.36 17.55 5.95
N VAL A 257 0.60 18.05 4.96
CA VAL A 257 -0.83 18.37 5.16
C VAL A 257 -1.65 17.13 5.55
N LYS A 258 -1.32 15.96 5.01
CA LYS A 258 -2.01 14.69 5.29
C LYS A 258 -1.66 14.12 6.66
N ASP A 259 -0.38 14.11 7.02
CA ASP A 259 0.12 13.39 8.19
C ASP A 259 0.23 14.27 9.44
N ALA A 260 0.31 15.60 9.30
CA ALA A 260 0.37 16.55 10.41
C ALA A 260 -0.74 16.40 11.47
N PRO A 261 -2.04 16.22 11.12
CA PRO A 261 -3.09 16.11 12.14
C PRO A 261 -2.93 14.87 13.02
N GLU A 262 -2.60 13.72 12.43
CA GLU A 262 -2.39 12.46 13.17
C GLU A 262 -1.12 12.51 14.05
N ARG A 263 -0.07 13.18 13.58
CA ARG A 263 1.16 13.35 14.35
C ARG A 263 0.98 14.34 15.51
N LEU A 264 0.20 15.41 15.30
CA LEU A 264 -0.16 16.36 16.36
C LEU A 264 -1.05 15.73 17.43
N THR A 265 -2.05 14.92 17.06
CA THR A 265 -2.85 14.18 18.06
C THR A 265 -1.98 13.21 18.85
N THR A 266 -1.08 12.48 18.18
CA THR A 266 -0.14 11.56 18.83
C THR A 266 0.81 12.29 19.79
N LEU A 267 1.28 13.49 19.42
CA LEU A 267 2.13 14.33 20.26
C LEU A 267 1.39 14.79 21.52
N ARG A 268 0.15 15.28 21.37
CA ARG A 268 -0.71 15.68 22.50
C ARG A 268 -1.03 14.51 23.43
N GLU A 269 -1.34 13.34 22.89
CA GLU A 269 -1.56 12.14 23.69
C GLU A 269 -0.31 11.70 24.46
N ALA A 270 0.86 11.74 23.82
CA ALA A 270 2.12 11.41 24.47
C ALA A 270 2.44 12.40 25.61
N ARG A 271 2.18 13.69 25.39
CA ARG A 271 2.31 14.75 26.39
C ARG A 271 1.37 14.54 27.59
N LEU A 272 0.08 14.26 27.34
CA LEU A 272 -0.90 14.01 28.40
C LEU A 272 -0.55 12.80 29.26
N ARG A 273 0.11 11.78 28.68
CA ARG A 273 0.57 10.59 29.40
C ARG A 273 1.94 10.76 30.06
N GLY A 274 2.61 11.90 29.87
CA GLY A 274 3.98 12.13 30.37
C GLY A 274 5.05 11.27 29.69
N ASP A 275 4.76 10.72 28.51
CA ASP A 275 5.66 9.82 27.78
C ASP A 275 6.66 10.63 26.94
N ASN A 276 7.71 11.10 27.60
CA ASN A 276 8.74 11.96 27.02
C ASN A 276 9.51 11.27 25.87
N GLU A 277 9.70 9.95 25.95
CA GLU A 277 10.35 9.20 24.88
C GLU A 277 9.49 9.18 23.62
N LYS A 278 8.19 8.97 23.78
CA LYS A 278 7.25 8.99 22.65
C LYS A 278 7.15 10.37 22.02
N VAL A 279 7.19 11.44 22.82
CA VAL A 279 7.26 12.82 22.30
C VAL A 279 8.52 13.01 21.44
N LEU A 280 9.69 12.55 21.90
CA LEU A 280 10.94 12.65 21.14
C LEU A 280 10.92 11.81 19.85
N ARG A 281 10.27 10.63 19.85
CA ARG A 281 10.10 9.81 18.65
C ARG A 281 9.19 10.50 17.63
N VAL A 282 8.08 11.09 18.06
CA VAL A 282 7.19 11.87 17.18
C VAL A 282 7.93 13.07 16.61
N LEU A 283 8.70 13.79 17.44
CA LEU A 283 9.53 14.92 17.00
C LEU A 283 10.59 14.50 15.97
N ALA A 284 11.21 13.32 16.14
CA ALA A 284 12.15 12.77 15.18
C ALA A 284 11.51 12.47 13.81
N THR A 285 10.25 12.01 13.81
CA THR A 285 9.50 11.78 12.56
C THR A 285 9.04 13.08 11.88
N LEU A 286 8.77 14.15 12.65
CA LEU A 286 8.37 15.45 12.12
C LEU A 286 9.56 16.30 11.64
N LYS A 287 10.75 16.09 12.19
CA LYS A 287 11.95 16.88 11.87
C LYS A 287 12.23 17.01 10.36
N PRO A 288 12.25 15.94 9.54
CA PRO A 288 12.53 16.07 8.10
C PRO A 288 11.50 16.96 7.40
N GLN A 289 10.23 16.87 7.79
CA GLN A 289 9.14 17.65 7.19
C GLN A 289 9.21 19.12 7.59
N LEU A 290 9.44 19.42 8.87
CA LEU A 290 9.55 20.80 9.37
C LEU A 290 10.76 21.54 8.79
N LEU A 291 11.91 20.85 8.68
CA LEU A 291 13.12 21.43 8.11
C LEU A 291 13.00 21.68 6.60
N SER A 292 12.23 20.86 5.88
CA SER A 292 11.96 21.08 4.45
C SER A 292 11.11 22.32 4.17
N VAL A 293 10.36 22.79 5.17
CA VAL A 293 9.49 23.97 5.06
C VAL A 293 10.20 25.24 5.53
N ASP A 294 10.75 25.23 6.74
CA ASP A 294 11.46 26.38 7.31
C ASP A 294 12.56 25.92 8.29
N ALA A 295 13.71 25.56 7.73
CA ALA A 295 14.86 25.14 8.53
C ALA A 295 15.31 26.21 9.53
N ALA A 296 15.19 27.51 9.21
CA ALA A 296 15.67 28.59 10.07
C ALA A 296 14.84 28.72 11.36
N ARG A 297 13.52 28.59 11.26
CA ARG A 297 12.61 28.66 12.41
C ARG A 297 12.64 27.39 13.27
N TYR A 298 12.66 26.20 12.65
CA TYR A 298 12.45 24.94 13.38
C TYR A 298 13.74 24.28 13.91
N THR A 299 14.90 24.52 13.30
CA THR A 299 16.18 23.98 13.79
C THR A 299 16.48 24.33 15.26
N PRO A 300 16.43 25.61 15.68
CA PRO A 300 16.75 25.97 17.07
C PRO A 300 15.74 25.42 18.07
N LEU A 301 14.46 25.32 17.68
CA LEU A 301 13.39 24.84 18.55
C LEU A 301 13.47 23.31 18.76
N ILE A 302 13.72 22.54 17.69
CA ILE A 302 13.95 21.09 17.77
C ILE A 302 15.22 20.77 18.56
N ALA A 303 16.26 21.59 18.45
CA ALA A 303 17.49 21.42 19.22
C ALA A 303 17.24 21.56 20.74
N ARG A 304 16.47 22.57 21.17
CA ARG A 304 16.09 22.76 22.59
C ARG A 304 15.27 21.59 23.13
N LEU A 305 14.31 21.09 22.34
CA LEU A 305 13.47 19.96 22.74
C LEU A 305 14.21 18.63 22.86
N ARG A 306 15.33 18.48 22.12
CA ARG A 306 16.17 17.25 22.10
C ARG A 306 17.41 17.35 22.99
N GLU A 307 17.62 18.47 23.67
CA GLU A 307 18.76 18.66 24.56
C GLU A 307 18.76 17.58 25.66
N PRO A 308 19.90 16.95 25.98
CA PRO A 308 19.97 15.97 27.06
C PRO A 308 19.48 16.59 28.37
N GLY A 309 18.45 16.00 28.99
CA GLY A 309 17.85 16.53 30.22
C GLY A 309 16.81 17.63 30.00
N ALA A 310 16.45 18.00 28.76
CA ALA A 310 15.35 18.93 28.49
C ALA A 310 14.03 18.56 29.21
N PRO A 311 13.61 17.28 29.27
CA PRO A 311 12.38 16.90 29.98
C PRO A 311 12.46 17.10 31.51
N ALA A 312 13.65 17.26 32.09
CA ALA A 312 13.81 17.53 33.52
C ALA A 312 13.37 18.96 33.89
N ASN A 313 13.37 19.89 32.93
CA ASN A 313 12.78 21.22 33.08
C ASN A 313 11.40 21.26 32.42
N GLY A 314 10.42 20.62 33.07
CA GLY A 314 9.07 20.44 32.52
C GLY A 314 8.36 21.74 32.12
N ALA A 315 8.61 22.86 32.82
CA ALA A 315 8.00 24.15 32.47
C ALA A 315 8.53 24.70 31.13
N ARG A 316 9.85 24.70 30.95
CA ARG A 316 10.48 25.15 29.70
C ARG A 316 10.18 24.20 28.55
N TRP A 317 10.22 22.89 28.80
CA TRP A 317 9.96 21.88 27.80
C TRP A 317 8.52 21.93 27.29
N ASN A 318 7.55 22.13 28.19
CA ASN A 318 6.15 22.34 27.79
C ASN A 318 5.97 23.63 26.97
N ALA A 319 6.63 24.73 27.35
CA ALA A 319 6.55 25.98 26.59
C ALA A 319 7.14 25.84 25.16
N ASP A 320 8.27 25.13 25.02
CA ASP A 320 8.85 24.85 23.70
C ASP A 320 7.97 23.89 22.87
N LEU A 321 7.24 22.96 23.50
CA LEU A 321 6.24 22.12 22.82
C LEU A 321 5.00 22.90 22.40
N ASP A 322 4.52 23.84 23.22
CA ASP A 322 3.40 24.72 22.88
C ASP A 322 3.73 25.58 21.65
N LEU A 323 4.94 26.16 21.62
CA LEU A 323 5.45 26.92 20.47
C LEU A 323 5.58 26.05 19.20
N LEU A 324 5.96 24.78 19.35
CA LEU A 324 5.98 23.83 18.23
C LEU A 324 4.56 23.54 17.71
N GLU A 325 3.64 23.20 18.61
CA GLU A 325 2.26 22.88 18.25
C GLU A 325 1.56 24.05 17.55
N GLU A 326 1.76 25.28 18.06
CA GLU A 326 1.22 26.49 17.46
C GLU A 326 1.81 26.74 16.07
N ALA A 327 3.13 26.62 15.91
CA ALA A 327 3.79 26.82 14.62
C ALA A 327 3.37 25.77 13.57
N VAL A 328 3.22 24.50 13.97
CA VAL A 328 2.73 23.43 13.09
C VAL A 328 1.26 23.65 12.72
N HIS A 329 0.44 24.15 13.65
CA HIS A 329 -0.96 24.45 13.41
C HIS A 329 -1.16 25.65 12.46
N GLU A 330 -0.37 26.72 12.61
CA GLU A 330 -0.33 27.84 11.68
C GLU A 330 0.09 27.38 10.28
N LEU A 331 1.13 26.56 10.21
CA LEU A 331 1.62 26.02 8.95
C LEU A 331 0.57 25.15 8.25
N TRP A 332 -0.14 24.31 9.01
CA TRP A 332 -1.24 23.50 8.50
C TRP A 332 -2.39 24.37 7.98
N LYS A 333 -2.76 25.46 8.67
CA LYS A 333 -3.78 26.40 8.19
C LYS A 333 -3.38 27.08 6.87
N HIS A 334 -2.11 27.48 6.75
CA HIS A 334 -1.63 28.14 5.53
C HIS A 334 -1.55 27.22 4.32
N HIS A 335 -1.27 25.92 4.52
CA HIS A 335 -1.15 24.94 3.43
C HIS A 335 -2.40 24.09 3.18
N GLY A 336 -3.32 23.99 4.15
CA GLY A 336 -4.57 23.22 4.01
C GLY A 336 -5.76 24.03 3.48
N ALA A 337 -5.61 25.35 3.30
CA ALA A 337 -6.65 26.25 2.77
C ALA A 337 -6.52 26.51 1.25
N GLN A 338 -5.58 25.84 0.57
CA GLN A 338 -5.40 25.86 -0.89
C GLN A 338 -5.97 24.59 -1.53
#